data_AF-A0A6L9Z5N2-F1
#
_entry.id   AF-A0A6L9Z5N2-F1
#
_cell.length_a   1.000
_cell.length_b   1.000
_cell.length_c   1.000
_cell.angle_alpha   90.00
_cell.angle_beta   90.00
_cell.angle_gamma   90.00
#
_symmetry.space_group_name_H-M   'P 1'
#
loop_
_entity.id
_entity.type
_entity.pdbx_description
1 polymer ?
#
loop_
_entity_poly.entity_id
_entity_poly.type
_entity_poly.pdbx_seq_one_letter_code
_entity_poly.pdbx_strand_id
1 'polypeptide(L)'
;MNKDVSRGLVYEFQPHQIICLEHDNTRLYAEVIEFVSSRQMCWVRSMILVTLHSQEPVPVKPPEQLTLYDLRSGPDLLWPASLLRLALDTEVIPLLVRLDDPDVNVESDPDARQQLSYFICAVWQAYPDKF
;
A
#
# COMPACT_ATOMS: atom_id res chain seq x y z
N MET A 1 -28.94 -17.98 -27.48
CA MET A 1 -29.66 -17.57 -26.26
C MET A 1 -28.62 -17.42 -25.16
N ASN A 2 -28.35 -16.17 -24.80
CA ASN A 2 -27.51 -15.58 -23.75
C ASN A 2 -26.23 -16.29 -23.27
N LYS A 3 -25.10 -15.75 -23.75
CA LYS A 3 -23.83 -15.73 -23.02
C LYS A 3 -23.91 -14.63 -21.97
N ASP A 4 -24.24 -14.96 -20.73
CA ASP A 4 -23.99 -14.07 -19.61
C ASP A 4 -22.48 -14.11 -19.31
N VAL A 5 -21.76 -13.22 -19.99
CA VAL A 5 -20.40 -12.86 -19.62
C VAL A 5 -20.52 -12.02 -18.36
N SER A 6 -20.28 -12.65 -17.21
CA SER A 6 -19.90 -11.93 -16.00
C SER A 6 -18.58 -11.23 -16.27
N ARG A 7 -18.63 -10.04 -16.90
CA ARG A 7 -17.55 -9.06 -16.85
C ARG A 7 -17.42 -8.74 -15.37
N GLY A 8 -16.43 -9.35 -14.71
CA GLY A 8 -16.04 -8.93 -13.37
C GLY A 8 -15.85 -7.42 -13.42
N LEU A 9 -16.61 -6.69 -12.60
CA LEU A 9 -16.47 -5.25 -12.50
C LEU A 9 -15.03 -4.98 -12.09
N VAL A 10 -14.24 -4.47 -13.04
CA VAL A 10 -12.95 -3.87 -12.72
C VAL A 10 -13.28 -2.62 -11.92
N TYR A 11 -12.81 -2.57 -10.68
CA TYR A 11 -12.87 -1.35 -9.91
C TYR A 11 -11.81 -0.39 -10.44
N GLU A 12 -12.26 0.73 -11.02
CA GLU A 12 -11.36 1.80 -11.45
C GLU A 12 -11.12 2.75 -10.29
N PHE A 13 -9.91 2.73 -9.75
CA PHE A 13 -9.50 3.63 -8.68
C PHE A 13 -9.53 5.09 -9.16
N GLN A 14 -9.94 5.98 -8.28
CA GLN A 14 -10.05 7.41 -8.55
C GLN A 14 -8.84 8.15 -7.94
N PRO A 15 -8.37 9.25 -8.55
CA PRO A 15 -7.35 10.09 -7.96
C PRO A 15 -7.68 10.49 -6.52
N HIS A 16 -6.64 10.64 -5.69
CA HIS A 16 -6.71 10.98 -4.26
C HIS A 16 -7.29 9.90 -3.35
N GLN A 17 -7.75 8.76 -3.87
CA GLN A 17 -8.07 7.62 -3.03
C GLN A 17 -6.79 7.05 -2.42
N ILE A 18 -6.87 6.63 -1.17
CA ILE A 18 -5.78 5.90 -0.52
C ILE A 18 -6.05 4.41 -0.69
N ILE A 19 -5.06 3.70 -1.21
CA ILE A 19 -5.09 2.26 -1.40
C ILE A 19 -4.12 1.56 -0.45
N CYS A 20 -4.33 0.26 -0.29
CA CYS A 20 -3.42 -0.62 0.41
C CYS A 20 -2.98 -1.74 -0.53
N LEU A 21 -1.67 -1.96 -0.58
CA LEU A 21 -1.05 -3.15 -1.13
C LEU A 21 -0.51 -3.98 0.04
N GLU A 22 -0.96 -5.23 0.13
CA GLU A 22 -0.63 -6.13 1.23
C GLU A 22 0.22 -7.30 0.74
N HIS A 23 1.26 -7.62 1.50
CA HIS A 23 2.01 -8.86 1.32
C HIS A 23 2.58 -9.31 2.65
N ASP A 24 2.22 -10.52 3.05
CA ASP A 24 2.49 -11.09 4.37
C ASP A 24 2.09 -10.12 5.50
N ASN A 25 3.06 -9.73 6.33
CA ASN A 25 2.84 -8.81 7.44
C ASN A 25 3.11 -7.35 7.09
N THR A 26 3.40 -7.06 5.82
CA THR A 26 3.78 -5.74 5.36
C THR A 26 2.68 -5.12 4.52
N ARG A 27 2.41 -3.84 4.77
CA ARG A 27 1.39 -3.06 4.08
C ARG A 27 1.99 -1.78 3.55
N LEU A 28 1.80 -1.53 2.26
CA LEU A 28 2.09 -0.25 1.63
C LEU A 28 0.79 0.51 1.43
N TYR A 29 0.70 1.69 2.04
CA TYR A 29 -0.36 2.65 1.78
C TYR A 29 0.14 3.69 0.79
N ALA A 30 -0.69 4.00 -0.19
CA ALA A 30 -0.35 4.92 -1.27
C ALA A 30 -1.58 5.70 -1.75
N GLU A 31 -1.36 6.93 -2.19
CA GLU A 31 -2.38 7.76 -2.83
C GLU A 31 -2.44 7.44 -4.32
N VAL A 32 -3.63 7.33 -4.89
CA VAL A 32 -3.82 7.17 -6.33
C VAL A 32 -3.55 8.49 -7.03
N ILE A 33 -2.58 8.51 -7.94
CA ILE A 33 -2.34 9.61 -8.87
C ILE A 33 -3.28 9.45 -10.07
N GLU A 34 -3.26 8.28 -10.70
CA GLU A 34 -4.03 7.99 -11.91
C GLU A 34 -4.29 6.49 -12.08
N PHE A 35 -5.46 6.15 -12.62
CA PHE A 35 -5.76 4.79 -13.08
C PHE A 35 -5.49 4.66 -14.58
N VAL A 36 -4.61 3.73 -14.97
CA VAL A 36 -4.21 3.48 -16.35
C VAL A 36 -5.05 2.34 -16.92
N SER A 37 -6.28 2.66 -17.39
CA SER A 37 -7.26 1.64 -17.84
C SER A 37 -6.74 0.71 -18.94
N SER A 38 -5.86 1.20 -19.83
CA SER A 38 -5.30 0.40 -20.94
C SER A 38 -4.44 -0.79 -20.47
N ARG A 39 -3.91 -0.72 -19.23
CA ARG A 39 -3.04 -1.75 -18.64
C ARG A 39 -3.59 -2.34 -17.35
N GLN A 40 -4.71 -1.82 -16.84
CA GLN A 40 -5.28 -2.24 -15.55
C GLN A 40 -4.29 -2.02 -14.39
N MET A 41 -3.59 -0.89 -14.43
CA MET A 41 -2.58 -0.48 -13.46
C MET A 41 -3.00 0.82 -12.77
N CYS A 42 -2.55 1.04 -11.55
CA CYS A 42 -2.64 2.32 -10.85
C CYS A 42 -1.26 2.94 -10.76
N TRP A 43 -1.14 4.19 -11.18
CA TRP A 43 -0.03 5.05 -10.78
C TRP A 43 -0.33 5.61 -9.41
N VAL A 44 0.52 5.32 -8.43
CA VAL A 44 0.30 5.65 -7.02
C VAL A 44 1.52 6.33 -6.42
N ARG A 45 1.30 7.26 -5.50
CA ARG A 45 2.34 7.87 -4.65
C ARG A 45 2.48 7.09 -3.36
N SER A 46 3.65 6.50 -3.13
CA SER A 46 3.95 5.83 -1.86
C SER A 46 3.79 6.80 -0.69
N MET A 47 3.12 6.39 0.39
CA MET A 47 2.93 7.24 1.56
C MET A 47 3.55 6.61 2.81
N ILE A 48 3.19 5.37 3.11
CA ILE A 48 3.55 4.71 4.37
C ILE A 48 3.81 3.24 4.09
N LEU A 49 4.94 2.72 4.56
CA LEU A 49 5.15 1.28 4.66
C LEU A 49 5.09 0.86 6.13
N VAL A 50 4.32 -0.17 6.41
CA VAL A 50 4.11 -0.68 7.76
C VAL A 50 4.47 -2.15 7.78
N THR A 51 5.36 -2.55 8.68
CA THR A 51 5.62 -3.96 8.97
C THR A 51 5.00 -4.33 10.30
N LEU A 52 4.17 -5.36 10.33
CA LEU A 52 3.52 -5.84 11.55
C LEU A 52 4.32 -6.97 12.21
N HIS A 53 4.61 -6.84 13.51
CA HIS A 53 5.36 -7.85 14.27
C HIS A 53 4.46 -8.97 14.84
N SER A 54 3.15 -8.90 14.60
CA SER A 54 2.13 -9.85 15.07
C SER A 54 1.01 -9.98 14.02
N GLN A 55 0.22 -11.06 14.07
CA GLN A 55 -0.91 -11.30 13.16
C GLN A 55 -2.17 -10.47 13.47
N GLU A 56 -2.17 -9.69 14.56
CA GLU A 56 -3.35 -8.90 14.93
C GLU A 56 -3.65 -7.73 13.96
N PRO A 57 -4.90 -7.25 13.84
CA PRO A 57 -5.28 -6.18 12.93
C PRO A 57 -4.61 -4.82 13.24
N VAL A 58 -4.32 -4.03 12.19
CA VAL A 58 -3.68 -2.71 12.23
C VAL A 58 -4.34 -1.67 13.18
N PRO A 59 -5.68 -1.56 13.30
CA PRO A 59 -6.31 -0.40 13.95
C PRO A 59 -6.00 -0.21 15.44
N VAL A 60 -5.44 -1.23 16.12
CA VAL A 60 -5.36 -1.26 17.60
C VAL A 60 -3.96 -1.58 18.12
N LYS A 61 -2.94 -1.69 17.26
CA LYS A 61 -1.61 -2.11 17.73
C LYS A 61 -0.88 -1.00 18.47
N PRO A 62 -0.34 -1.26 19.67
CA PRO A 62 0.58 -0.30 20.30
C PRO A 62 1.81 -0.06 19.40
N PRO A 63 2.48 1.10 19.53
CA PRO A 63 3.61 1.48 18.67
C PRO A 63 4.71 0.41 18.60
N GLU A 64 4.92 -0.33 19.68
CA GLU A 64 5.91 -1.40 19.81
C GLU A 64 5.64 -2.67 18.98
N GLN A 65 4.46 -2.80 18.35
CA GLN A 65 4.08 -3.99 17.57
C GLN A 65 4.08 -3.77 16.06
N LEU A 66 4.55 -2.60 15.61
CA LEU A 66 4.74 -2.33 14.19
C LEU A 66 5.97 -1.44 13.97
N THR A 67 6.54 -1.53 12.77
CA THR A 67 7.56 -0.58 12.31
C THR A 67 6.96 0.28 11.21
N LEU A 68 7.16 1.60 11.30
CA LEU A 68 6.69 2.59 10.33
C LEU A 68 7.85 3.17 9.54
N TYR A 69 7.63 3.27 8.24
CA TYR A 69 8.52 3.94 7.30
C TYR A 69 7.75 5.06 6.62
N ASP A 70 8.25 6.29 6.74
CA ASP A 70 7.72 7.43 6.00
C ASP A 70 8.21 7.36 4.54
N LEU A 71 7.27 7.27 3.60
CA LEU A 71 7.55 7.22 2.17
C LEU A 71 7.00 8.45 1.42
N ARG A 72 6.55 9.50 2.13
CA ARG A 72 5.95 10.70 1.51
C ARG A 72 6.91 11.44 0.57
N SER A 73 8.23 11.28 0.76
CA SER A 73 9.29 11.82 -0.11
C SER A 73 9.85 10.78 -1.10
N GLY A 74 9.24 9.60 -1.15
CA GLY A 74 9.67 8.46 -1.93
C GLY A 74 9.18 8.48 -3.39
N PRO A 75 9.52 7.43 -4.16
CA PRO A 75 9.10 7.32 -5.56
C PRO A 75 7.60 6.98 -5.68
N ASP A 76 7.01 7.46 -6.77
CA ASP A 76 5.73 6.96 -7.24
C ASP A 76 5.92 5.56 -7.89
N LEU A 77 4.89 4.73 -7.84
CA LEU A 77 4.88 3.34 -8.32
C LEU A 77 3.77 3.12 -9.34
N LEU A 78 3.99 2.20 -10.28
CA LEU A 78 2.95 1.72 -11.18
C LEU A 78 2.63 0.27 -10.81
N TRP A 79 1.40 0.00 -10.37
CA TRP A 79 1.05 -1.30 -9.78
C TRP A 79 -0.21 -1.94 -10.39
N PRO A 80 -0.29 -3.28 -10.52
CA PRO A 80 -1.50 -3.94 -10.99
C PRO A 80 -2.68 -3.67 -10.06
N ALA A 81 -3.78 -3.14 -10.62
CA ALA A 81 -4.97 -2.80 -9.84
C ALA A 81 -5.57 -4.02 -9.12
N SER A 82 -5.36 -5.22 -9.67
CA SER A 82 -5.81 -6.48 -9.07
C SER A 82 -5.13 -6.84 -7.74
N LEU A 83 -4.03 -6.19 -7.38
CA LEU A 83 -3.33 -6.37 -6.11
C LEU A 83 -3.68 -5.30 -5.08
N LEU A 84 -4.52 -4.32 -5.45
CA LEU A 84 -4.84 -3.17 -4.62
C LEU A 84 -6.24 -3.31 -4.03
N ARG A 85 -6.41 -2.77 -2.82
CA ARG A 85 -7.71 -2.52 -2.22
C ARG A 85 -7.79 -1.07 -1.75
N LEU A 86 -8.99 -0.53 -1.60
CA LEU A 86 -9.14 0.74 -0.87
C LEU A 86 -8.67 0.56 0.58
N ALA A 87 -7.95 1.55 1.08
CA ALA A 87 -7.59 1.62 2.49
C ALA A 87 -8.76 2.20 3.29
N LEU A 88 -8.92 1.75 4.53
CA LEU A 88 -9.94 2.29 5.42
C LEU A 88 -9.37 3.48 6.21
N ASP A 89 -10.20 4.47 6.50
CA ASP A 89 -9.81 5.61 7.36
C ASP A 89 -9.30 5.14 8.74
N THR A 90 -9.88 4.06 9.26
CA THR A 90 -9.47 3.41 10.52
C THR A 90 -8.10 2.75 10.47
N GLU A 91 -7.56 2.53 9.26
CA GLU A 91 -6.20 2.04 9.06
C GLU A 91 -5.24 3.22 8.87
N VAL A 92 -5.60 4.18 8.00
CA VAL A 92 -4.67 5.21 7.53
C VAL A 92 -4.52 6.37 8.50
N ILE A 93 -5.63 6.92 9.03
CA ILE A 93 -5.58 8.11 9.89
C ILE A 93 -4.69 7.87 11.13
N PRO A 94 -4.80 6.73 11.86
CA PRO A 94 -3.93 6.48 13.00
C PRO A 94 -2.44 6.40 12.63
N LEU A 95 -2.12 5.89 11.43
CA LEU A 95 -0.75 5.80 10.94
C LEU A 95 -0.17 7.18 10.61
N LEU A 96 -0.95 8.05 9.98
CA LEU A 96 -0.55 9.43 9.70
C LEU A 96 -0.27 10.20 10.98
N VAL A 97 -1.15 10.08 11.98
CA VAL A 97 -0.94 10.72 13.30
C VAL A 97 0.38 10.27 13.94
N ARG A 98 0.76 8.99 13.80
CA ARG A 98 2.03 8.46 14.33
C ARG A 98 3.25 8.92 13.55
N LEU A 99 3.14 9.08 12.22
CA LEU A 99 4.25 9.58 11.40
C LEU A 99 4.60 11.03 11.72
N ASP A 100 3.62 11.82 12.17
CA ASP A 100 3.80 13.21 12.54
C ASP A 100 4.11 13.38 14.05
N ASP A 101 4.14 12.29 14.82
CA ASP A 101 4.47 12.30 16.25
C ASP A 101 5.99 12.39 16.44
N PRO A 102 6.52 13.49 17.03
CA PRO A 102 7.96 13.67 17.21
C PRO A 102 8.58 12.67 18.20
N ASP A 103 7.77 12.05 19.05
CA ASP A 103 8.22 11.07 20.05
C ASP A 103 8.24 9.63 19.49
N VAL A 104 7.68 9.40 18.29
CA VAL A 104 7.72 8.11 17.60
C VAL A 104 8.98 8.03 16.75
N ASN A 105 9.78 6.99 17.00
CA ASN A 105 11.02 6.75 16.26
C ASN A 105 10.67 6.23 14.85
N VAL A 106 10.46 7.15 13.91
CA VAL A 106 10.32 6.84 12.48
C VAL A 106 11.70 6.48 11.95
N GLU A 107 11.85 5.27 11.39
CA GLU A 107 13.15 4.84 10.85
C GLU A 107 13.62 5.78 9.74
N SER A 108 14.94 6.00 9.67
CA SER A 108 15.55 7.03 8.84
C SER A 108 15.29 6.85 7.34
N ASP A 109 15.25 7.94 6.58
CA ASP A 109 15.01 7.96 5.11
C ASP A 109 15.80 6.91 4.28
N PRO A 110 17.10 6.64 4.53
CA PRO A 110 17.80 5.58 3.81
C PRO A 110 17.24 4.18 4.08
N ASP A 111 16.76 3.91 5.30
CA ASP A 111 16.15 2.62 5.65
C ASP A 111 14.79 2.47 4.97
N ALA A 112 13.97 3.52 4.96
CA ALA A 112 12.65 3.51 4.34
C ALA A 112 12.69 3.14 2.85
N ARG A 113 13.64 3.71 2.08
CA ARG A 113 13.84 3.39 0.66
C ARG A 113 14.27 1.93 0.45
N GLN A 114 15.17 1.45 1.30
CA GLN A 114 15.63 0.07 1.22
C GLN A 114 14.48 -0.91 1.52
N GLN A 115 13.68 -0.62 2.54
CA GLN A 115 12.53 -1.44 2.91
C GLN A 115 11.44 -1.43 1.85
N LEU A 116 11.16 -0.28 1.23
CA LEU A 116 10.28 -0.23 0.06
C LEU A 116 10.80 -1.10 -1.09
N SER A 117 12.09 -1.05 -1.38
CA SER A 117 12.70 -1.89 -2.43
C SER A 117 12.56 -3.38 -2.12
N TYR A 118 12.78 -3.80 -0.87
CA TYR A 118 12.59 -5.20 -0.47
C TYR A 118 11.15 -5.64 -0.62
N PHE A 119 10.21 -4.80 -0.18
CA PHE A 119 8.78 -5.07 -0.31
C PHE A 119 8.37 -5.22 -1.78
N ILE A 120 8.80 -4.30 -2.66
CA ILE A 120 8.54 -4.37 -4.11
C ILE A 120 9.04 -5.69 -4.70
N CYS A 121 10.29 -6.07 -4.40
CA CYS A 121 10.86 -7.31 -4.89
C CYS A 121 10.09 -8.54 -4.40
N ALA A 122 9.67 -8.58 -3.13
CA ALA A 122 8.92 -9.68 -2.57
C ALA A 122 7.55 -9.85 -3.24
N VAL A 123 6.81 -8.75 -3.42
CA VAL A 123 5.51 -8.77 -4.10
C VAL A 123 5.65 -9.21 -5.55
N TRP A 124 6.66 -8.73 -6.27
CA TRP A 124 6.90 -9.14 -7.66
C TRP A 124 7.22 -10.64 -7.77
N GLN A 125 8.04 -11.16 -6.88
CA GLN A 125 8.36 -12.60 -6.83
C GLN A 125 7.14 -13.46 -6.49
N ALA A 126 6.24 -12.97 -5.64
CA ALA A 126 5.02 -13.68 -5.26
C ALA A 126 3.95 -13.67 -6.37
N TYR A 127 3.91 -12.62 -7.20
CA TYR A 127 2.87 -12.42 -8.21
C TYR A 127 3.43 -12.05 -9.60
N PRO A 128 4.35 -12.83 -10.18
CA PRO A 128 5.00 -12.46 -11.45
C PRO A 128 4.01 -12.35 -12.61
N ASP A 129 2.94 -13.16 -12.63
CA ASP A 129 1.94 -13.18 -13.70
C ASP A 129 0.98 -11.96 -13.69
N LYS A 130 1.12 -11.06 -12.70
CA LYS A 130 0.29 -9.86 -12.58
C LYS A 130 0.92 -8.62 -13.21
N PHE A 131 2.20 -8.66 -13.53
CA PHE A 131 2.99 -7.57 -14.12
C PHE A 131 3.27 -7.86 -15.60
#